data_AF-A0A091L520-F1
#
_entry.id   AF-A0A091L520-F1
#
_cell.length_a   1.000
_cell.length_b   1.000
_cell.length_c   1.000
_cell.angle_alpha   90.00
_cell.angle_beta   90.00
_cell.angle_gamma   90.00
#
_symmetry.space_group_name_H-M   'P 1'
#
loop_
_entity.id
_entity.type
_entity.pdbx_description
1 polymer ?
#
loop_
_entity_poly.entity_id
_entity_poly.type
_entity_poly.pdbx_seq_one_letter_code
_entity_poly.pdbx_strand_id
1 'polypeptide(L)'
;MPLFGWMKWSKNDSYKPTRYPGSEVVTKTLLRELKWHLKERERLVQEIENEQKVQKTGMDYNWLKNYQNPQATIPATEQRQLEVLCSQIQPCQTGTVLSR
;
A
#
# COMPACT_ATOMS: atom_id res chain seq x y z
N MET A 1 -5.93 -7.82 8.60
CA MET A 1 -6.53 -8.33 7.34
C MET A 1 -5.46 -8.26 6.26
N PRO A 2 -5.41 -9.20 5.29
CA PRO A 2 -4.48 -9.11 4.17
C PRO A 2 -4.75 -7.81 3.40
N LEU A 3 -3.75 -6.94 3.23
CA LEU A 3 -3.95 -5.65 2.55
C LEU A 3 -4.33 -5.86 1.08
N PHE A 4 -3.92 -6.99 0.53
CA PHE A 4 -4.12 -7.31 -0.88
C PHE A 4 -5.00 -8.55 -1.09
N GLY A 5 -5.88 -8.89 -0.14
CA GLY A 5 -6.79 -10.03 -0.27
C GLY A 5 -7.79 -9.90 -1.45
N TRP A 6 -8.01 -8.66 -1.93
CA TRP A 6 -8.81 -8.35 -3.11
C TRP A 6 -8.05 -8.56 -4.43
N MET A 7 -6.72 -8.47 -4.42
CA MET A 7 -5.90 -8.82 -5.57
C MET A 7 -5.85 -10.35 -5.65
N LYS A 8 -6.52 -10.92 -6.65
CA LYS A 8 -6.25 -12.29 -7.08
C LYS A 8 -4.85 -12.33 -7.69
N TRP A 9 -3.84 -12.43 -6.83
CA TRP A 9 -2.47 -12.71 -7.24
C TRP A 9 -2.51 -13.94 -8.15
N SER A 10 -2.07 -13.80 -9.40
CA SER A 10 -2.01 -14.93 -10.31
C SER A 10 -1.13 -16.00 -9.67
N LYS A 11 -1.73 -17.14 -9.36
CA LYS A 11 -1.02 -18.29 -8.80
C LYS A 11 -0.08 -18.78 -9.89
N ASN A 12 1.20 -18.43 -9.77
CA ASN A 12 2.31 -19.00 -10.55
C ASN A 12 1.96 -19.27 -12.02
N ASP A 13 1.92 -18.21 -12.84
CA ASP A 13 2.33 -18.44 -14.22
C ASP A 13 3.84 -18.71 -14.19
N SER A 14 4.25 -19.75 -14.90
CA SER A 14 5.57 -20.37 -14.93
C SER A 14 6.67 -19.46 -15.50
N TYR A 15 6.82 -18.26 -14.95
CA TYR A 15 7.85 -17.32 -15.34
C TYR A 15 9.14 -17.72 -14.67
N LYS A 16 10.10 -18.17 -15.48
CA LYS A 16 11.51 -18.09 -15.11
C LYS A 16 11.74 -16.69 -14.54
N PRO A 17 12.28 -16.54 -13.31
CA PRO A 17 12.51 -15.22 -12.75
C PRO A 17 13.69 -14.60 -13.50
N THR A 18 13.40 -14.02 -14.65
CA THR A 18 14.33 -13.17 -15.38
C THR A 18 14.30 -11.83 -14.67
N ARG A 19 14.97 -11.77 -13.51
CA ARG A 19 15.20 -10.52 -12.81
C ARG A 19 15.91 -9.59 -13.79
N TYR A 20 15.24 -8.52 -14.21
CA TYR A 20 15.84 -7.60 -15.17
C TYR A 20 17.07 -6.91 -14.56
N PRO A 21 18.10 -6.62 -15.35
CA PRO A 21 19.20 -5.76 -14.89
C PRO A 21 18.62 -4.40 -14.46
N GLY A 22 19.00 -3.92 -13.28
CA GLY A 22 18.46 -2.68 -12.71
C GLY A 22 17.10 -2.81 -11.99
N SER A 23 16.51 -4.00 -11.94
CA SER A 23 15.23 -4.26 -11.25
C SER A 23 15.25 -3.97 -9.74
N GLU A 24 16.43 -3.93 -9.10
CA GLU A 24 16.55 -3.57 -7.70
C GLU A 24 16.15 -2.12 -7.43
N VAL A 25 16.54 -1.21 -8.33
CA VAL A 25 16.16 0.21 -8.24
C VAL A 25 14.65 0.33 -8.43
N VAL A 26 14.08 -0.37 -9.42
CA VAL A 26 12.63 -0.42 -9.67
C VAL A 26 11.88 -0.89 -8.42
N THR A 27 12.32 -2.01 -7.84
CA THR A 27 11.70 -2.59 -6.63
C THR A 27 11.77 -1.65 -5.45
N LYS A 28 12.94 -1.05 -5.19
CA LYS A 28 13.10 -0.08 -4.09
C LYS A 28 12.23 1.15 -4.28
N THR A 29 12.14 1.66 -5.51
CA THR A 29 11.33 2.84 -5.83
C THR A 29 9.85 2.54 -5.65
N LEU A 30 9.32 1.49 -6.28
CA LEU A 30 7.90 1.15 -6.20
C LEU A 30 7.45 0.86 -4.76
N LEU A 31 8.27 0.14 -3.98
CA LEU A 31 7.96 -0.13 -2.57
C LEU A 31 8.01 1.12 -1.70
N ARG A 32 8.91 2.06 -2.00
CA ARG A 32 8.99 3.34 -1.31
C ARG A 32 7.74 4.16 -1.58
N GLU A 33 7.34 4.30 -2.84
CA GLU A 33 6.15 5.07 -3.22
C GLU A 33 4.88 4.46 -2.60
N LEU A 34 4.74 3.13 -2.63
CA LEU A 34 3.62 2.47 -1.98
C LEU A 34 3.57 2.76 -0.47
N LYS A 35 4.71 2.65 0.23
CA LYS A 35 4.78 2.97 1.67
C LYS A 35 4.44 4.42 1.96
N TRP A 36 4.87 5.33 1.07
CA TRP A 36 4.51 6.74 1.18
C TRP A 36 3.00 6.94 1.04
N HIS A 37 2.36 6.34 0.02
CA HIS A 37 0.91 6.43 -0.17
C HIS A 37 0.10 5.86 1.00
N LEU A 38 0.54 4.75 1.60
CA LEU A 38 -0.13 4.19 2.77
C LEU A 38 -0.08 5.17 3.96
N LYS A 39 1.07 5.80 4.17
CA LYS A 39 1.26 6.77 5.26
C LYS A 39 0.50 8.07 5.00
N GLU A 40 0.47 8.55 3.76
CA GLU A 40 -0.29 9.73 3.39
C GLU A 40 -1.79 9.49 3.53
N ARG A 41 -2.28 8.31 3.14
CA ARG A 41 -3.67 7.92 3.36
C ARG A 41 -4.02 7.88 4.84
N GLU A 42 -3.15 7.33 5.67
CA GLU A 42 -3.35 7.31 7.13
C GLU A 42 -3.46 8.73 7.68
N ARG A 43 -2.58 9.65 7.25
CA ARG A 43 -2.62 11.06 7.63
C ARG A 43 -3.94 11.72 7.23
N LEU A 44 -4.40 11.52 5.99
CA LEU A 44 -5.67 12.09 5.51
C LEU A 44 -6.87 11.55 6.29
N VAL A 45 -6.88 10.25 6.62
CA VAL A 45 -7.93 9.66 7.46
C VAL A 45 -7.94 10.33 8.83
N GLN A 46 -6.77 10.53 9.46
CA GLN A 46 -6.67 11.22 10.75
C GLN A 46 -7.11 12.69 10.68
N GLU A 47 -6.81 13.38 9.58
CA GLU A 47 -7.24 14.77 9.35
C GLU A 47 -8.76 14.88 9.23
N ILE A 48 -9.38 14.04 8.40
CA ILE A 48 -10.84 13.94 8.26
C ILE A 48 -11.49 13.61 9.61
N GLU A 49 -10.90 12.68 10.37
CA GLU A 49 -11.38 12.34 11.71
C GLU A 49 -11.29 13.53 12.67
N ASN A 50 -10.20 14.29 12.63
CA ASN A 50 -10.02 15.45 13.47
C ASN A 50 -11.02 16.56 13.15
N GLU A 51 -11.24 16.86 11.86
CA GLU A 51 -12.27 17.80 11.43
C GLU A 51 -13.67 17.37 11.87
N GLN A 52 -13.99 16.08 11.75
CA GLN A 52 -15.26 15.54 12.23
C GLN A 52 -15.40 15.63 13.75
N LYS A 53 -14.33 15.42 14.53
CA LYS A 53 -14.35 15.62 15.99
C LYS A 53 -14.63 17.07 16.34
N VAL A 54 -13.97 18.03 15.68
CA VAL A 54 -14.19 19.47 15.90
C VAL A 54 -15.65 19.85 15.61
N GLN A 55 -16.23 19.37 14.50
CA GLN A 55 -17.62 19.63 14.15
C GLN A 55 -18.62 18.96 15.11
N LYS A 56 -18.29 17.78 15.65
CA LYS A 56 -19.18 16.96 16.48
C LYS A 56 -18.89 17.05 17.98
N THR A 57 -18.10 18.03 18.43
CA THR A 57 -17.73 18.24 19.85
C THR A 57 -18.94 18.53 20.77
N GLY A 58 -20.17 18.58 20.24
CA GLY A 58 -21.43 18.60 21.01
C GLY A 58 -22.38 17.41 20.79
N MET A 59 -22.01 16.37 20.03
CA MET A 59 -22.86 15.21 19.71
C MET A 59 -22.26 13.90 20.23
N ASP A 60 -23.08 13.14 20.95
CA ASP A 60 -22.88 11.84 21.64
C ASP A 60 -21.57 11.06 21.43
N TYR A 61 -21.08 10.47 22.54
CA TYR A 61 -19.90 9.59 22.66
C TYR A 61 -19.88 8.34 21.75
N ASN A 62 -20.85 8.15 20.86
CA ASN A 62 -20.88 7.06 19.88
C ASN A 62 -19.71 7.10 18.90
N TRP A 63 -19.08 8.26 18.64
CA TRP A 63 -17.85 8.33 17.84
C TRP A 63 -16.71 7.54 18.49
N LEU A 64 -16.60 7.56 19.82
CA LEU A 64 -15.51 6.93 20.58
C LEU A 64 -15.44 5.40 20.39
N LYS A 65 -16.56 4.74 20.07
CA LYS A 65 -16.62 3.26 19.91
C LYS A 65 -16.15 2.75 18.54
N ASN A 66 -16.07 3.59 17.51
CA ASN A 66 -15.72 3.16 16.15
C ASN A 66 -14.20 3.21 15.86
N TYR A 67 -13.36 3.53 16.85
CA TYR A 67 -11.91 3.67 16.66
C TYR A 67 -11.18 2.33 16.72
N GLN A 68 -11.17 1.64 15.59
CA GLN A 68 -10.03 0.82 15.22
C GLN A 68 -9.56 1.35 13.87
N ASN A 69 -8.62 2.29 13.88
CA ASN A 69 -7.88 2.63 12.66
C ASN A 69 -6.84 1.53 12.47
N PRO A 70 -7.03 0.59 11.52
CA PRO A 70 -6.04 -0.43 11.29
C PRO A 70 -4.84 0.25 10.64
N GLN A 71 -3.78 0.43 11.43
CA GLN A 71 -2.44 0.76 10.94
C GLN A 71 -2.16 -0.08 9.69
N ALA A 72 -2.05 0.58 8.54
CA ALA A 72 -1.92 -0.09 7.25
C ALA A 72 -0.49 -0.63 7.10
N THR A 73 -0.19 -1.71 7.83
CA THR A 73 1.11 -2.38 7.81
C THR A 73 1.06 -3.53 6.83
N ILE A 74 2.00 -3.55 5.89
CA ILE A 74 2.14 -4.65 4.93
C ILE A 74 2.71 -5.88 5.65
N PRO A 75 1.99 -7.01 5.73
CA PRO A 75 2.52 -8.27 6.24
C PRO A 75 3.77 -8.70 5.46
N ALA A 76 4.74 -9.31 6.16
CA ALA A 76 6.01 -9.73 5.55
C ALA A 76 5.84 -10.65 4.33
N THR A 77 4.81 -11.50 4.33
CA THR A 77 4.49 -12.41 3.22
C THR A 77 4.06 -11.63 1.97
N GLU A 78 3.18 -10.65 2.15
CA GLU A 78 2.70 -9.79 1.05
C GLU A 78 3.83 -8.90 0.53
N GLN A 79 4.70 -8.41 1.42
CA GLN A 79 5.88 -7.65 1.01
C GLN A 79 6.81 -8.46 0.09
N ARG A 80 7.11 -9.72 0.44
CA ARG A 80 7.95 -10.59 -0.40
C ARG A 80 7.32 -10.86 -1.78
N GLN A 81 6.00 -11.06 -1.83
CA GLN A 81 5.30 -11.25 -3.10
C GLN A 81 5.40 -10.01 -3.98
N LEU A 82 5.25 -8.82 -3.38
CA LEU A 82 5.37 -7.57 -4.09
C LEU A 82 6.80 -7.32 -4.59
N GLU A 83 7.82 -7.63 -3.79
CA GLU A 83 9.23 -7.59 -4.21
C GLU A 83 9.49 -8.44 -5.45
N VAL A 84 8.95 -9.66 -5.49
CA VAL A 84 9.06 -10.57 -6.65
C VAL A 84 8.41 -9.98 -7.89
N LEU A 85 7.24 -9.35 -7.77
CA LEU A 85 6.54 -8.74 -8.90
C LEU A 85 7.23 -7.49 -9.40
N CYS A 86 7.69 -6.61 -8.49
CA CYS A 86 8.43 -5.43 -8.88
C CYS A 86 9.74 -5.79 -9.60
N SER A 87 10.37 -6.91 -9.24
CA SER A 87 11.59 -7.37 -9.90
C SER A 87 11.40 -7.79 -11.37
N GLN A 88 10.16 -8.05 -11.77
CA GLN A 88 9.76 -8.42 -13.13
C GLN A 88 9.39 -7.21 -13.99
N ILE A 89 9.41 -5.99 -13.45
CA ILE A 89 9.12 -4.76 -14.20
C ILE A 89 10.42 -4.26 -14.83
N GLN A 90 10.36 -3.94 -16.13
CA GLN A 90 11.50 -3.31 -16.80
C GLN A 90 11.71 -1.88 -16.29
N PRO A 91 12.96 -1.42 -16.06
CA PRO A 91 13.21 -0.07 -15.56
C PRO A 91 12.54 1.05 -16.36
N CYS A 92 12.50 0.94 -17.69
CA CYS A 92 11.85 1.90 -18.57
C CYS A 92 10.33 2.01 -18.37
N GLN A 93 9.68 0.98 -17.81
CA GLN A 93 8.24 0.93 -17.57
C GLN A 93 7.85 1.43 -16.18
N THR A 94 8.82 1.68 -15.29
CA THR A 94 8.56 2.11 -13.90
C THR A 94 7.68 3.36 -13.84
N GLY A 95 7.93 4.34 -14.72
CA GLY A 95 7.14 5.57 -14.76
C GLY A 95 5.66 5.33 -15.06
N THR A 96 5.35 4.42 -15.98
CA THR A 96 3.96 4.04 -16.32
C THR A 96 3.25 3.32 -15.18
N VAL A 97 3.99 2.56 -14.36
CA VAL A 97 3.43 1.91 -13.17
C VAL A 97 3.14 2.94 -12.09
N LEU A 98 4.02 3.92 -11.89
CA LEU A 98 3.85 4.99 -10.90
C LEU A 98 2.75 5.99 -11.25
N SER A 99 2.41 6.15 -12.53
CA SER A 99 1.40 7.12 -12.97
C SER A 99 -0.05 6.62 -12.87
N ARG A 100 -0.29 5.41 -12.37
CA ARG A 100 -1.62 4.78 -12.24
C ARG A 100 -2.10 4.84 -10.80
#